data_AF-A0A9P9AM17-F1
#
_entry.id   AF-A0A9P9AM17-F1
#
_cell.length_a   1.000
_cell.length_b   1.000
_cell.length_c   1.000
_cell.angle_alpha   90.00
_cell.angle_beta   90.00
_cell.angle_gamma   90.00
#
_symmetry.space_group_name_H-M   'P 1'
#
loop_
_entity.id
_entity.type
_entity.pdbx_description
1 polymer ?
#
loop_
_entity_poly.entity_id
_entity_poly.type
_entity_poly.pdbx_seq_one_letter_code
_entity_poly.pdbx_strand_id
1 'polypeptide(L)'
;MAGAVNGKVPGHSDATYGPVPKEDQIFKVEFLDIAPTPIIADRTFFVYLRGYLPESKKKELGFPDKDLTDATLKVSGSAVYPDGERDETESVTIPFKTIGFNSYAHLVIRDDRGIQVDYLPSSGRGDVLLDFQIPTMFLESGTWTFSVDARAGDESNTCLFAMSVTQWLDGCMDRD
;
A
#
# COMPACT_ATOMS: atom_id res chain seq x y z
N MET A 1 18.21 16.82 9.38
CA MET A 1 16.80 16.82 9.81
C MET A 1 16.53 15.45 10.39
N ALA A 2 16.10 15.37 11.65
CA ALA A 2 15.71 14.08 12.25
C ALA A 2 14.41 13.64 11.58
N GLY A 3 14.46 12.54 10.82
CA GLY A 3 13.25 11.95 10.24
C GLY A 3 12.29 11.59 11.35
N ALA A 4 11.03 11.99 11.22
CA ALA A 4 10.00 11.52 12.13
C ALA A 4 10.05 9.99 12.16
N VAL A 5 10.18 9.40 13.35
CA VAL A 5 10.04 7.95 13.51
C VAL A 5 8.58 7.65 13.23
N ASN A 6 8.29 7.24 12.00
CA ASN A 6 6.95 6.85 11.65
C ASN A 6 6.53 5.64 12.49
N GLY A 7 5.37 5.73 13.14
CA GLY A 7 4.88 4.66 14.00
C GLY A 7 4.66 3.35 13.23
N LYS A 8 4.76 2.21 13.92
CA LYS A 8 4.40 0.90 13.37
C LYS A 8 2.90 0.89 13.01
N VAL A 9 2.55 0.36 11.85
CA VAL A 9 1.15 0.10 11.47
C VAL A 9 0.65 -1.09 12.30
N PRO A 10 -0.54 -1.02 12.94
CA PRO A 10 -1.07 -2.15 13.70
C PRO A 10 -1.19 -3.41 12.84
N GLY A 11 -0.73 -4.55 13.35
CA GLY A 11 -0.85 -5.85 12.68
C GLY A 11 0.40 -6.72 12.78
N HIS A 12 0.55 -7.68 11.86
CA HIS A 12 1.63 -8.68 11.88
C HIS A 12 2.74 -8.44 10.84
N SER A 13 2.68 -7.35 10.08
CA SER A 13 3.80 -6.93 9.23
C SER A 13 4.78 -6.02 9.98
N ASP A 14 5.92 -5.75 9.37
CA ASP A 14 6.91 -4.75 9.81
C ASP A 14 6.69 -3.37 9.16
N ALA A 15 5.47 -3.11 8.70
CA ALA A 15 5.15 -1.86 8.05
C ALA A 15 5.10 -0.68 9.05
N THR A 16 5.49 0.49 8.55
CA THR A 16 5.40 1.77 9.26
C THR A 16 4.49 2.72 8.49
N TYR A 17 3.90 3.70 9.16
CA TYR A 17 3.23 4.79 8.44
C TYR A 17 4.25 5.54 7.57
N GLY A 18 3.82 6.15 6.47
CA GLY A 18 4.73 6.93 5.62
C GLY A 18 4.49 6.68 4.12
N PRO A 19 4.86 7.61 3.24
CA PRO A 19 5.63 8.83 3.51
C PRO A 19 4.82 9.96 4.19
N VAL A 20 3.50 9.84 4.28
CA VAL A 20 2.61 10.81 4.95
C VAL A 20 2.46 10.46 6.44
N PRO A 21 2.59 11.42 7.38
CA PRO A 21 2.35 11.19 8.81
C PRO A 21 0.95 10.61 9.08
N LYS A 22 0.83 9.74 10.10
CA LYS A 22 -0.43 9.04 10.42
C LYS A 22 -1.59 10.01 10.68
N GLU A 23 -1.30 11.12 11.34
CA GLU A 23 -2.25 12.17 11.70
C GLU A 23 -2.89 12.85 10.49
N ASP A 24 -2.19 12.85 9.36
CA ASP A 24 -2.64 13.45 8.09
C ASP A 24 -3.36 12.42 7.19
N GLN A 25 -3.45 11.15 7.63
CA GLN A 25 -4.17 10.09 6.94
C GLN A 25 -5.61 9.97 7.47
N ILE A 26 -6.58 9.91 6.55
CA ILE A 26 -8.01 9.90 6.94
C ILE A 26 -8.56 8.49 7.14
N PHE A 27 -7.99 7.47 6.48
CA PHE A 27 -8.40 6.07 6.64
C PHE A 27 -7.92 5.55 8.00
N LYS A 28 -8.83 5.00 8.79
CA LYS A 28 -8.53 4.45 10.11
C LYS A 28 -8.15 2.99 9.96
N VAL A 29 -6.84 2.76 9.93
CA VAL A 29 -6.24 1.42 9.90
C VAL A 29 -6.48 0.72 11.22
N GLU A 30 -7.16 -0.41 11.18
CA GLU A 30 -7.33 -1.30 12.32
C GLU A 30 -6.25 -2.38 12.34
N PHE A 31 -5.85 -2.88 11.16
CA PHE A 31 -4.94 -4.01 11.04
C PHE A 31 -4.34 -4.11 9.64
N LEU A 32 -3.06 -4.45 9.55
CA LEU A 32 -2.34 -4.75 8.31
C LEU A 32 -1.55 -6.06 8.46
N ASP A 33 -1.69 -6.96 7.49
CA ASP A 33 -0.87 -8.17 7.39
C ASP A 33 -0.25 -8.29 6.00
N ILE A 34 0.92 -8.93 5.95
CA ILE A 34 1.59 -9.32 4.72
C ILE A 34 1.96 -10.81 4.88
N ALA A 35 1.53 -11.65 3.95
CA ALA A 35 1.72 -13.10 4.07
C ALA A 35 2.31 -13.69 2.78
N PRO A 36 3.48 -14.37 2.83
CA PRO A 36 4.33 -14.53 4.01
C PRO A 36 4.99 -13.22 4.46
N THR A 37 5.33 -13.12 5.75
CA THR A 37 6.25 -12.12 6.28
C THR A 37 7.52 -12.84 6.75
N PRO A 38 8.71 -12.47 6.23
CA PRO A 38 8.94 -11.48 5.17
C PRO A 38 8.42 -11.95 3.80
N ILE A 39 8.23 -11.00 2.87
CA ILE A 39 7.93 -11.31 1.46
C ILE A 39 9.10 -12.13 0.89
N ILE A 40 8.77 -13.15 0.11
CA ILE A 40 9.74 -13.99 -0.61
C ILE A 40 9.57 -13.70 -2.09
N ALA A 41 10.64 -13.25 -2.76
CA ALA A 41 10.62 -13.01 -4.20
C ALA A 41 10.26 -14.30 -4.97
N ASP A 42 9.68 -14.16 -6.16
CA ASP A 42 9.12 -15.26 -6.97
C ASP A 42 8.01 -16.09 -6.29
N ARG A 43 7.57 -15.74 -5.08
CA ARG A 43 6.41 -16.35 -4.44
C ARG A 43 5.27 -15.33 -4.36
N THR A 44 4.04 -15.80 -4.59
CA THR A 44 2.87 -14.97 -4.33
C THR A 44 2.81 -14.59 -2.86
N PHE A 45 2.62 -13.31 -2.59
CA PHE A 45 2.31 -12.78 -1.27
C PHE A 45 0.97 -12.05 -1.31
N PHE A 46 0.38 -11.92 -0.12
CA PHE A 46 -0.89 -11.26 0.09
C PHE A 46 -0.72 -10.08 1.02
N VAL A 47 -1.31 -8.94 0.70
CA VAL A 47 -1.47 -7.81 1.62
C VAL A 47 -2.93 -7.77 2.06
N TYR A 48 -3.14 -7.72 3.37
CA TYR A 48 -4.45 -7.60 3.99
C TYR A 48 -4.53 -6.33 4.83
N LEU A 49 -5.15 -5.28 4.28
CA LEU A 49 -5.40 -4.04 5.01
C LEU A 49 -6.86 -3.97 5.43
N ARG A 50 -7.11 -3.92 6.74
CA ARG A 50 -8.44 -3.69 7.32
C ARG A 50 -8.51 -2.31 7.95
N GLY A 51 -9.61 -1.61 7.71
CA GLY A 51 -9.91 -0.35 8.36
C GLY A 51 -11.26 0.20 7.95
N TYR A 52 -11.45 1.51 8.13
CA TYR A 52 -12.66 2.19 7.69
C TYR A 52 -12.38 3.67 7.42
N LEU A 53 -13.21 4.28 6.58
CA LEU A 53 -13.21 5.73 6.38
C LEU A 53 -14.30 6.35 7.26
N PRO A 54 -13.98 7.24 8.22
CA PRO A 54 -15.00 7.86 9.06
C PRO A 54 -16.07 8.60 8.24
N GLU A 55 -17.34 8.40 8.58
CA GLU A 55 -18.50 9.04 7.92
C GLU A 55 -18.36 10.57 7.81
N SER A 56 -17.80 11.22 8.83
CA SER A 56 -17.56 12.67 8.81
C SER A 56 -16.59 13.07 7.69
N LYS A 57 -15.54 12.28 7.47
CA LYS A 57 -14.54 12.51 6.41
C LYS A 57 -15.09 12.21 5.03
N LYS A 58 -15.90 11.16 4.89
CA LYS A 58 -16.59 10.88 3.62
C LYS A 58 -17.52 12.03 3.21
N LYS A 59 -18.29 12.58 4.16
CA LYS A 59 -19.14 13.76 3.92
C LYS A 59 -18.35 15.01 3.56
N GLU A 60 -17.24 15.26 4.25
CA GLU A 60 -16.35 16.41 3.99
C GLU A 60 -15.76 16.37 2.57
N LEU A 61 -15.34 15.19 2.12
CA LEU A 61 -14.80 14.99 0.77
C LEU A 61 -15.86 15.07 -0.33
N GLY A 62 -17.13 15.22 0.04
CA GLY A 62 -18.22 15.20 -0.92
C GLY A 62 -18.20 13.91 -1.74
N PHE A 63 -17.74 12.79 -1.16
CA PHE A 63 -17.93 11.47 -1.74
C PHE A 63 -19.43 11.12 -1.60
N PRO A 64 -20.29 11.30 -2.62
CA PRO A 64 -21.55 10.57 -2.63
C PRO A 64 -21.21 9.07 -2.62
N ASP A 65 -22.21 8.20 -2.52
CA ASP A 65 -22.01 6.74 -2.54
C ASP A 65 -21.48 6.17 -3.88
N LYS A 66 -20.66 6.94 -4.61
CA LYS A 66 -19.90 6.61 -5.80
C LYS A 66 -18.44 6.97 -5.54
N ASP A 67 -17.65 5.99 -5.13
CA ASP A 67 -16.78 5.19 -6.01
C ASP A 67 -15.42 5.88 -6.13
N LEU A 68 -14.34 5.13 -5.95
CA LEU A 68 -12.95 5.62 -5.92
C LEU A 68 -12.45 6.03 -7.33
N THR A 69 -13.30 6.70 -8.09
CA THR A 69 -13.14 6.97 -9.54
C THR A 69 -11.87 7.75 -9.82
N ASP A 70 -11.63 8.81 -9.06
CA ASP A 70 -10.45 9.68 -9.18
C ASP A 70 -9.34 9.30 -8.18
N ALA A 71 -9.60 8.31 -7.32
CA ALA A 71 -8.64 7.90 -6.33
C ALA A 71 -7.45 7.21 -6.99
N THR A 72 -6.27 7.42 -6.44
CA THR A 72 -5.02 6.86 -6.96
C THR A 72 -4.27 6.12 -5.88
N LEU A 73 -3.51 5.10 -6.29
CA LEU A 73 -2.56 4.39 -5.44
C LEU A 73 -1.20 4.53 -6.10
N LYS A 74 -0.32 5.30 -5.46
CA LYS A 74 1.08 5.39 -5.85
C LYS A 74 1.87 4.32 -5.11
N VAL A 75 2.59 3.48 -5.84
CA VAL A 75 3.53 2.50 -5.30
C VAL A 75 4.93 2.98 -5.64
N SER A 76 5.80 3.05 -4.65
CA SER A 76 7.19 3.47 -4.82
C SER A 76 8.14 2.42 -4.25
N GLY A 77 9.32 2.26 -4.85
CA GLY A 77 10.33 1.29 -4.45
C GLY A 77 11.73 1.89 -4.49
N SER A 78 12.57 1.50 -3.54
CA SER A 78 14.02 1.77 -3.57
C SER A 78 14.77 0.67 -2.83
N ALA A 79 16.06 0.51 -3.12
CA ALA A 79 16.92 -0.51 -2.53
C ALA A 79 18.19 0.09 -1.93
N VAL A 80 18.71 -0.56 -0.89
CA VAL A 80 20.07 -0.39 -0.39
C VAL A 80 20.79 -1.72 -0.50
N TYR A 81 21.90 -1.74 -1.24
CA TYR A 81 22.65 -2.96 -1.58
C TYR A 81 23.74 -3.28 -0.54
N PRO A 82 24.33 -4.49 -0.56
CA PRO A 82 25.36 -4.92 0.40
C PRO A 82 26.61 -4.04 0.45
N ASP A 83 26.96 -3.43 -0.68
CA ASP A 83 28.09 -2.51 -0.80
C ASP A 83 27.76 -1.10 -0.30
N GLY A 84 26.51 -0.85 0.08
CA GLY A 84 26.00 0.42 0.59
C GLY A 84 25.48 1.37 -0.49
N GLU A 85 25.54 1.00 -1.77
CA GLU A 85 24.91 1.77 -2.85
C GLU A 85 23.38 1.76 -2.71
N ARG A 86 22.75 2.76 -3.34
CA ARG A 86 21.32 3.00 -3.19
C ARG A 86 20.70 3.32 -4.53
N ASP A 87 19.55 2.70 -4.79
CA ASP A 87 18.70 3.12 -5.89
C ASP A 87 18.01 4.45 -5.58
N GLU A 88 17.78 5.22 -6.65
CA GLU A 88 16.78 6.27 -6.60
C GLU A 88 15.38 5.65 -6.40
N THR A 89 14.48 6.41 -5.81
CA THR A 89 13.11 5.92 -5.61
C THR A 89 12.34 5.98 -6.92
N GLU A 90 11.98 4.83 -7.46
CA GLU A 90 11.07 4.72 -8.60
C GLU A 90 9.63 4.61 -8.13
N SER A 91 8.67 5.02 -8.98
CA SER A 91 7.26 4.92 -8.61
C SER A 91 6.32 4.78 -9.81
N VAL A 92 5.22 4.09 -9.58
CA VAL A 92 4.08 3.96 -10.49
C VAL A 92 2.81 4.43 -9.80
N THR A 93 1.94 5.11 -10.53
CA THR A 93 0.62 5.52 -10.02
C THR A 93 -0.45 4.80 -10.82
N ILE A 94 -1.37 4.15 -10.12
CA ILE A 94 -2.49 3.40 -10.69
C ILE A 94 -3.81 3.92 -10.09
N PRO A 95 -4.95 3.68 -10.75
CA PRO A 95 -6.25 3.93 -10.13
C PRO A 95 -6.43 3.08 -8.87
N PHE A 96 -6.93 3.67 -7.79
CA PHE A 96 -7.23 2.96 -6.55
C PHE A 96 -8.65 2.41 -6.58
N LYS A 97 -8.84 1.27 -7.23
CA LYS A 97 -10.12 0.56 -7.34
C LYS A 97 -9.89 -0.95 -7.42
N THR A 98 -10.94 -1.75 -7.41
CA THR A 98 -10.76 -3.17 -7.69
C THR A 98 -10.30 -3.37 -9.13
N ILE A 99 -9.12 -3.96 -9.30
CA ILE A 99 -8.47 -4.13 -10.60
C ILE A 99 -7.56 -5.37 -10.62
N GLY A 100 -7.61 -6.11 -11.73
CA GLY A 100 -6.57 -7.09 -12.06
C GLY A 100 -5.46 -6.40 -12.86
N PHE A 101 -4.22 -6.48 -12.39
CA PHE A 101 -3.05 -6.01 -13.13
C PHE A 101 -2.69 -6.99 -14.25
N ASN A 102 -2.81 -8.27 -13.95
CA ASN A 102 -2.67 -9.39 -14.87
C ASN A 102 -3.35 -10.63 -14.25
N SER A 103 -3.19 -11.82 -14.85
CA SER A 103 -3.81 -13.05 -14.35
C SER A 103 -3.30 -13.55 -12.99
N TYR A 104 -2.24 -12.96 -12.45
CA TYR A 104 -1.56 -13.36 -11.21
C TYR A 104 -1.54 -12.28 -10.13
N ALA A 105 -2.19 -11.13 -10.38
CA ALA A 105 -2.06 -9.95 -9.54
C ALA A 105 -3.34 -9.11 -9.53
N HIS A 106 -3.94 -8.94 -8.36
CA HIS A 106 -5.22 -8.26 -8.18
C HIS A 106 -5.19 -7.38 -6.93
N LEU A 107 -5.72 -6.17 -7.09
CA LEU A 107 -6.13 -5.31 -5.99
C LEU A 107 -7.65 -5.43 -5.85
N VAL A 108 -8.15 -5.78 -4.66
CA VAL A 108 -9.58 -5.98 -4.40
C VAL A 108 -9.99 -5.19 -3.16
N ILE A 109 -11.12 -4.49 -3.24
CA ILE A 109 -11.73 -3.80 -2.12
C ILE A 109 -13.01 -4.54 -1.72
N ARG A 110 -13.22 -4.79 -0.43
CA ARG A 110 -14.42 -5.47 0.08
C ARG A 110 -15.12 -4.63 1.14
N ASP A 111 -16.45 -4.70 1.13
CA ASP A 111 -17.29 -4.16 2.19
C ASP A 111 -17.29 -5.05 3.45
N ASP A 112 -18.03 -4.63 4.48
CA ASP A 112 -18.13 -5.31 5.77
C ASP A 112 -18.82 -6.68 5.69
N ARG A 113 -19.49 -6.97 4.57
CA ARG A 113 -20.10 -8.27 4.25
C ARG A 113 -19.16 -9.14 3.42
N GLY A 114 -17.96 -8.66 3.09
CA GLY A 114 -16.99 -9.34 2.25
C GLY A 114 -17.33 -9.28 0.76
N ILE A 115 -18.27 -8.42 0.35
CA ILE A 115 -18.65 -8.24 -1.06
C ILE A 115 -17.62 -7.32 -1.72
N GLN A 116 -17.14 -7.70 -2.89
CA GLN A 116 -16.25 -6.87 -3.70
C GLN A 116 -16.97 -5.59 -4.15
N VAL A 117 -16.31 -4.45 -3.95
CA VAL A 117 -16.83 -3.11 -4.25
C VAL A 117 -15.72 -2.21 -4.81
N ASP A 118 -16.10 -1.04 -5.34
CA ASP A 118 -15.15 -0.03 -5.86
C ASP A 118 -15.16 1.28 -5.01
N TYR A 119 -15.67 1.20 -3.78
CA TYR A 119 -15.67 2.29 -2.79
C TYR A 119 -15.03 1.87 -1.47
N LEU A 120 -14.55 2.83 -0.67
CA LEU A 120 -14.18 2.58 0.73
C LEU A 120 -15.44 2.62 1.62
N PRO A 121 -15.75 1.54 2.37
CA PRO A 121 -16.91 1.50 3.25
C PRO A 121 -16.84 2.57 4.35
N SER A 122 -18.00 3.17 4.63
CA SER A 122 -18.12 4.28 5.59
C SER A 122 -18.86 3.89 6.87
N SER A 123 -19.83 2.97 6.76
CA SER A 123 -20.68 2.50 7.86
C SER A 123 -20.28 1.13 8.40
N GLY A 124 -19.04 0.70 8.16
CA GLY A 124 -18.52 -0.59 8.57
C GLY A 124 -17.03 -0.74 8.26
N ARG A 125 -16.49 -1.91 8.59
CA ARG A 125 -15.11 -2.28 8.27
C ARG A 125 -15.01 -2.60 6.79
N GLY A 126 -13.99 -2.09 6.12
CA GLY A 126 -13.61 -2.46 4.77
C GLY A 126 -12.26 -3.13 4.74
N ASP A 127 -12.06 -3.95 3.71
CA ASP A 127 -10.79 -4.59 3.43
C ASP A 127 -10.23 -4.09 2.09
N VAL A 128 -8.92 -3.87 2.04
CA VAL A 128 -8.14 -3.72 0.81
C VAL A 128 -7.18 -4.90 0.75
N LEU A 129 -7.28 -5.67 -0.32
CA LEU A 129 -6.52 -6.88 -0.58
C LEU A 129 -5.61 -6.68 -1.77
N LEU A 130 -4.37 -7.16 -1.67
CA LEU A 130 -3.49 -7.33 -2.82
C LEU A 130 -3.01 -8.78 -2.85
N ASP A 131 -3.13 -9.44 -4.00
CA ASP A 131 -2.26 -10.57 -4.33
C ASP A 131 -1.24 -10.12 -5.38
N PHE A 132 0.02 -10.48 -5.16
CA PHE A 132 1.10 -10.08 -6.06
C PHE A 132 2.30 -11.03 -5.96
N GLN A 133 3.18 -10.95 -6.94
CA GLN A 133 4.47 -11.64 -6.97
C GLN A 133 5.50 -10.61 -7.41
N ILE A 134 6.63 -10.53 -6.72
CA ILE A 134 7.77 -9.72 -7.18
C ILE A 134 8.75 -10.67 -7.89
N PRO A 135 8.88 -10.59 -9.22
CA PRO A 135 9.80 -11.44 -9.96
C PRO A 135 11.26 -11.13 -9.62
N THR A 136 12.08 -12.14 -9.33
CA THR A 136 13.51 -11.96 -9.00
C THR A 136 14.31 -11.35 -10.15
N MET A 137 13.83 -11.51 -11.39
CA MET A 137 14.44 -10.90 -12.58
C MET A 137 14.39 -9.37 -12.60
N PHE A 138 13.63 -8.74 -11.69
CA PHE A 138 13.58 -7.29 -11.49
C PHE A 138 14.26 -6.86 -10.19
N LEU A 139 14.93 -7.78 -9.48
CA LEU A 139 15.56 -7.51 -8.21
C LEU A 139 17.06 -7.81 -8.27
N GLU A 140 17.87 -6.88 -7.78
CA GLU A 140 19.16 -7.18 -7.18
C GLU A 140 18.95 -7.47 -5.67
N SER A 141 19.77 -8.37 -5.13
CA SER A 141 19.69 -8.74 -3.70
C SER A 141 20.04 -7.55 -2.81
N GLY A 142 19.12 -7.17 -1.90
CA GLY A 142 19.31 -5.97 -1.09
C GLY A 142 18.19 -5.72 -0.09
N THR A 143 18.32 -4.61 0.65
CA THR A 143 17.27 -4.11 1.54
C THR A 143 16.34 -3.19 0.76
N TRP A 144 15.18 -3.73 0.38
CA TRP A 144 14.15 -3.03 -0.38
C TRP A 144 13.17 -2.31 0.54
N THR A 145 12.81 -1.08 0.19
CA THR A 145 11.74 -0.31 0.80
C THR A 145 10.64 -0.08 -0.23
N PHE A 146 9.46 -0.62 0.04
CA PHE A 146 8.24 -0.35 -0.74
C PHE A 146 7.34 0.58 0.05
N SER A 147 6.79 1.60 -0.62
CA SER A 147 5.83 2.52 -0.03
C SER A 147 4.58 2.61 -0.89
N VAL A 148 3.43 2.72 -0.24
CA VAL A 148 2.15 3.00 -0.86
C VAL A 148 1.63 4.35 -0.38
N ASP A 149 1.04 5.12 -1.28
CA ASP A 149 0.38 6.39 -1.01
C ASP A 149 -0.95 6.42 -1.77
N ALA A 150 -2.05 6.19 -1.04
CA ALA A 150 -3.39 6.18 -1.58
C ALA A 150 -4.04 7.56 -1.40
N ARG A 151 -4.54 8.13 -2.49
CA ARG A 151 -5.09 9.49 -2.54
C ARG A 151 -6.54 9.49 -3.02
N ALA A 152 -7.35 10.36 -2.43
CA ALA A 152 -8.77 10.47 -2.75
C ALA A 152 -9.07 11.04 -4.16
N GLY A 153 -8.13 11.80 -4.73
CA GLY A 153 -8.34 12.47 -6.03
C GLY A 153 -9.21 13.72 -5.97
N ASP A 154 -9.52 14.23 -4.77
CA ASP A 154 -10.18 15.50 -4.55
C ASP A 154 -9.23 16.70 -4.82
N GLU A 155 -9.75 17.93 -4.81
CA GLU A 155 -8.97 19.15 -5.09
C GLU A 155 -7.71 19.29 -4.22
N SER A 156 -7.76 18.78 -2.97
CA SER A 156 -6.65 18.82 -2.04
C SER A 156 -5.73 17.59 -2.09
N ASN A 157 -6.06 16.60 -2.92
CA ASN A 157 -5.39 15.31 -3.05
C ASN A 157 -5.17 14.65 -1.67
N THR A 158 -6.26 14.53 -0.91
CA THR A 158 -6.30 14.03 0.45
C THR A 158 -5.70 12.63 0.54
N CYS A 159 -4.83 12.41 1.54
CA CYS A 159 -4.24 11.11 1.81
C CYS A 159 -5.26 10.19 2.49
N LEU A 160 -5.63 9.10 1.82
CA LEU A 160 -6.42 8.02 2.38
C LEU A 160 -5.57 7.26 3.40
N PHE A 161 -4.51 6.62 2.93
CA PHE A 161 -3.51 5.95 3.77
C PHE A 161 -2.16 5.96 3.06
N ALA A 162 -1.08 5.94 3.86
CA ALA A 162 0.28 5.82 3.37
C ALA A 162 1.09 4.93 4.31
N MET A 163 1.72 3.91 3.74
CA MET A 163 2.47 2.90 4.50
C MET A 163 3.75 2.53 3.77
N SER A 164 4.77 2.12 4.51
CA SER A 164 5.99 1.57 3.96
C SER A 164 6.36 0.26 4.64
N VAL A 165 7.00 -0.64 3.90
CA VAL A 165 7.64 -1.84 4.43
C VAL A 165 9.07 -1.89 3.92
N THR A 166 10.01 -2.18 4.81
CA THR A 166 11.42 -2.34 4.47
C THR A 166 11.85 -3.75 4.88
N GLN A 167 12.45 -4.49 3.95
CA GLN A 167 12.94 -5.83 4.20
C GLN A 167 14.05 -6.22 3.22
N TRP A 168 14.81 -7.25 3.57
CA TRP A 168 15.69 -7.90 2.63
C TRP A 168 14.87 -8.67 1.57
N LEU A 169 15.31 -8.63 0.32
CA LEU A 169 14.84 -9.50 -0.76
C LEU A 169 16.03 -10.07 -1.51
N ASP A 170 15.96 -11.37 -1.80
CA ASP A 170 16.91 -12.04 -2.69
C ASP A 170 16.48 -11.81 -4.15
N GLY A 171 17.41 -11.33 -4.96
CA GLY A 171 17.26 -11.08 -6.39
C GLY A 171 18.19 -11.96 -7.23
N CYS A 172 17.93 -12.06 -8.54
CA CYS A 172 18.78 -12.82 -9.45
C CYS A 172 19.47 -11.96 -10.51
N MET A 173 19.33 -10.63 -10.44
CA MET A 173 20.15 -9.73 -11.26
C MET A 173 21.55 -9.63 -10.64
N ASP A 174 22.55 -9.98 -11.44
CA ASP A 174 23.95 -9.66 -11.16
C ASP A 174 24.21 -8.21 -11.60
N ARG A 175 25.12 -7.51 -10.91
CA ARG A 175 25.59 -6.19 -11.36
C ARG A 175 26.54 -6.30 -12.54
N ASP A 176 26.34 -5.42 -13.53
CA ASP A 176 27.30 -5.13 -14.59
C ASP A 176 28.49 -4.28 -14.09
#